data_AF-X0TN75-F1
#
_entry.id   AF-X0TN75-F1
#
_cell.length_a   1.000
_cell.length_b   1.000
_cell.length_c   1.000
_cell.angle_alpha   90.00
_cell.angle_beta   90.00
_cell.angle_gamma   90.00
#
_symmetry.space_group_name_H-M   'P 1'
#
loop_
_entity.id
_entity.type
_entity.pdbx_description
1 polymer ?
#
loop_
_entity_poly.entity_id
_entity_poly.type
_entity_poly.pdbx_seq_one_letter_code
_entity_poly.pdbx_strand_id
1 'polypeptide(L)'
;MKIIRVFPRRTSMTPIDDMVFIGSPPFPSMIPQADEVHISVVFTWDKEPAMLLANAWRDWCPVVRIGGPAYGCKDDTFVPGRYIKQGITFTSRGCNFSCPYCLVPEMEGKFRQLKTIHEGNIIQDNNILLANRNHFEQVIQMLKTQKRIDFKGGLDCRLLKDWHVELLRGLKIHELWLAFDQLDRTDDFVTACL
;
A
#
# COMPACT_ATOMS: atom_id res chain seq x y z
N MET A 1 16.07 3.05 -16.30
CA MET A 1 14.76 2.93 -16.94
C MET A 1 13.83 4.00 -16.37
N LYS A 2 13.35 4.91 -17.22
CA LYS A 2 12.41 5.98 -16.89
C LYS A 2 10.99 5.50 -17.20
N ILE A 3 10.12 5.52 -16.21
CA ILE A 3 8.74 5.04 -16.35
C ILE A 3 7.79 6.19 -16.07
N ILE A 4 6.90 6.48 -17.03
CA ILE A 4 5.71 7.30 -16.79
C ILE A 4 4.67 6.44 -16.08
N ARG A 5 4.09 6.94 -15.01
CA ARG A 5 3.04 6.25 -14.24
C ARG A 5 1.72 6.98 -14.39
N VAL A 6 0.77 6.31 -14.99
CA VAL A 6 -0.56 6.83 -15.27
C VAL A 6 -1.56 6.18 -14.32
N PHE A 7 -2.41 6.99 -13.73
CA PHE A 7 -3.50 6.52 -12.87
C PHE A 7 -4.83 6.96 -13.46
N PRO A 8 -5.86 6.08 -13.49
CA PRO A 8 -7.20 6.47 -13.94
C PRO A 8 -7.80 7.61 -13.11
N ARG A 9 -7.46 7.68 -11.82
CA ARG A 9 -7.91 8.70 -10.87
C ARG A 9 -6.82 9.05 -9.87
N ARG A 10 -6.89 10.25 -9.31
CA ARG A 10 -6.03 10.69 -8.21
C ARG A 10 -6.62 10.23 -6.87
N THR A 11 -5.78 9.70 -6.00
CA THR A 11 -6.10 9.42 -4.59
C THR A 11 -5.10 10.16 -3.69
N SER A 12 -5.31 10.12 -2.37
CA SER A 12 -4.36 10.67 -1.40
C SER A 12 -3.00 9.95 -1.40
N MET A 13 -2.96 8.73 -1.96
CA MET A 13 -1.77 7.87 -2.02
C MET A 13 -1.10 7.84 -3.40
N THR A 14 -1.63 8.58 -4.39
CA THR A 14 -0.98 8.71 -5.70
C THR A 14 0.35 9.46 -5.54
N PRO A 15 1.46 8.98 -6.15
CA PRO A 15 2.71 9.73 -6.17
C PRO A 15 2.54 11.11 -6.83
N ILE A 16 3.45 12.04 -6.52
CA ILE A 16 3.30 13.47 -6.87
C ILE A 16 4.50 14.02 -7.66
N ASP A 17 5.38 13.15 -8.15
CA ASP A 17 6.53 13.55 -8.94
C ASP A 17 6.17 13.75 -10.43
N ASP A 18 7.08 14.36 -11.20
CA ASP A 18 6.85 14.83 -12.57
C ASP A 18 6.61 13.72 -13.60
N MET A 19 6.83 12.44 -13.23
CA MET A 19 6.59 11.29 -14.10
C MET A 19 5.20 10.68 -13.85
N VAL A 20 4.33 11.34 -13.09
CA VAL A 20 2.99 10.85 -12.71
C VAL A 20 1.90 11.65 -13.39
N PHE A 21 1.01 10.94 -14.09
CA PHE A 21 -0.11 11.54 -14.81
C PHE A 21 -1.44 10.93 -14.39
N ILE A 22 -2.50 11.73 -14.46
CA ILE A 22 -3.86 11.29 -14.17
C ILE A 22 -4.68 11.38 -15.45
N GLY A 23 -5.22 10.24 -15.88
CA GLY A 23 -6.02 10.18 -17.10
C GLY A 23 -5.19 10.29 -18.39
N SER A 24 -5.79 10.94 -19.40
CA SER A 24 -5.27 11.03 -20.76
C SER A 24 -3.95 11.83 -20.82
N PRO A 25 -3.09 11.56 -21.83
CA PRO A 25 -1.86 12.32 -22.02
C PRO A 25 -2.18 13.82 -22.20
N PRO A 26 -1.40 14.72 -21.59
CA PRO A 26 -1.52 16.15 -21.79
C PRO A 26 -0.94 16.55 -23.15
N PHE A 27 -0.67 17.85 -23.34
CA PHE A 27 0.00 18.31 -24.56
C PHE A 27 1.38 17.62 -24.74
N PRO A 28 1.78 17.33 -25.99
CA PRO A 28 3.02 16.63 -26.33
C PRO A 28 4.26 17.20 -25.62
N SER A 29 4.34 18.52 -25.55
CA SER A 29 5.46 19.27 -24.96
C SER A 29 5.56 19.13 -23.43
N MET A 30 4.52 18.63 -22.77
CA MET A 30 4.46 18.42 -21.33
C MET A 30 4.80 16.98 -20.91
N ILE A 31 5.00 16.08 -21.88
CA ILE A 31 5.27 14.66 -21.61
C ILE A 31 6.79 14.45 -21.59
N PRO A 32 7.39 14.08 -20.45
CA PRO A 32 8.81 13.80 -20.38
C PRO A 32 9.17 12.55 -21.17
N GLN A 33 10.42 12.47 -21.64
CA GLN A 33 10.91 11.25 -22.29
C GLN A 33 10.94 10.06 -21.31
N ALA A 34 10.32 8.96 -21.69
CA ALA A 34 10.24 7.72 -20.91
C ALA A 34 10.45 6.48 -21.78
N ASP A 35 10.96 5.42 -21.15
CA ASP A 35 11.17 4.12 -21.79
C ASP A 35 9.87 3.30 -21.84
N GLU A 36 9.04 3.39 -20.80
CA GLU A 36 7.76 2.70 -20.68
C GLU A 36 6.68 3.60 -20.03
N VAL A 37 5.42 3.36 -20.37
CA VAL A 37 4.24 3.94 -19.69
C VAL A 37 3.50 2.82 -18.95
N HIS A 38 3.32 2.98 -17.65
CA HIS A 38 2.60 2.03 -16.81
C HIS A 38 1.30 2.63 -16.32
N ILE A 39 0.18 1.99 -16.67
CA ILE A 39 -1.14 2.32 -16.17
C ILE A 39 -1.42 1.46 -14.94
N SER A 40 -1.38 2.10 -13.77
CA SER A 40 -1.60 1.44 -12.49
C SER A 40 -3.06 1.59 -12.06
N VAL A 41 -3.76 0.45 -11.99
CA VAL A 41 -5.20 0.39 -11.74
C VAL A 41 -5.44 -0.27 -10.40
N VAL A 42 -5.92 0.53 -9.44
CA VAL A 42 -6.18 0.10 -8.07
C VAL A 42 -7.54 -0.58 -7.97
N PHE A 43 -8.58 0.03 -8.56
CA PHE A 43 -9.95 -0.42 -8.40
C PHE A 43 -10.50 -1.13 -9.63
N THR A 44 -11.33 -2.15 -9.43
CA THR A 44 -11.88 -2.98 -10.52
C THR A 44 -12.81 -2.21 -11.45
N TRP A 45 -13.52 -1.20 -10.96
CA TRP A 45 -14.36 -0.32 -11.78
C TRP A 45 -13.58 0.65 -12.67
N ASP A 46 -12.25 0.77 -12.48
CA ASP A 46 -11.39 1.60 -13.34
C ASP A 46 -10.76 0.82 -14.51
N LYS A 47 -11.09 -0.47 -14.67
CA LYS A 47 -10.54 -1.31 -15.75
C LYS A 47 -10.88 -0.80 -17.15
N GLU A 48 -12.14 -0.46 -17.40
CA GLU A 48 -12.57 0.06 -18.70
C GLU A 48 -11.90 1.41 -19.04
N PRO A 49 -11.94 2.43 -18.16
CA PRO A 49 -11.18 3.66 -18.36
C PRO A 49 -9.69 3.42 -18.62
N ALA A 50 -9.06 2.50 -17.88
CA ALA A 50 -7.65 2.21 -18.02
C ALA A 50 -7.29 1.62 -19.40
N MET A 51 -8.18 0.84 -20.02
CA MET A 51 -7.98 0.36 -21.40
C MET A 51 -8.02 1.50 -22.42
N LEU A 52 -8.92 2.47 -22.24
CA LEU A 52 -8.96 3.67 -23.09
C LEU A 52 -7.70 4.51 -22.93
N LEU A 53 -7.23 4.66 -21.68
CA LEU A 53 -5.96 5.32 -21.39
C LEU A 53 -4.79 4.58 -22.06
N ALA A 54 -4.77 3.25 -22.03
CA ALA A 54 -3.72 2.47 -22.68
C ALA A 54 -3.63 2.76 -24.17
N ASN A 55 -4.76 2.91 -24.85
CA ASN A 55 -4.79 3.28 -26.26
C ASN A 55 -4.26 4.71 -26.47
N ALA A 56 -4.73 5.68 -25.68
CA ALA A 56 -4.31 7.08 -25.82
C ALA A 56 -2.80 7.29 -25.56
N TRP A 57 -2.21 6.53 -24.64
CA TRP A 57 -0.80 6.63 -24.31
C TRP A 57 0.13 5.91 -25.31
N ARG A 58 -0.39 5.04 -26.18
CA ARG A 58 0.43 4.35 -27.20
C ARG A 58 0.95 5.27 -28.29
N ASP A 59 0.26 6.38 -28.56
CA ASP A 59 0.71 7.40 -29.52
C ASP A 59 2.01 8.08 -29.04
N TRP A 60 2.29 8.03 -27.73
CA TRP A 60 3.43 8.69 -27.09
C TRP A 60 4.58 7.74 -26.77
N CYS A 61 4.26 6.51 -26.34
CA CYS A 61 5.25 5.51 -25.96
C CYS A 61 4.86 4.15 -26.56
N PRO A 62 5.77 3.48 -27.28
CA PRO A 62 5.47 2.18 -27.88
C PRO A 62 5.22 1.09 -26.82
N VAL A 63 5.80 1.24 -25.62
CA VAL A 63 5.66 0.26 -24.53
C VAL A 63 4.69 0.79 -23.48
N VAL A 64 3.43 0.39 -23.60
CA VAL A 64 2.38 0.69 -22.61
C VAL A 64 1.96 -0.60 -21.90
N ARG A 65 2.08 -0.61 -20.57
CA ARG A 65 1.67 -1.73 -19.71
C ARG A 65 0.49 -1.33 -18.84
N ILE A 66 -0.45 -2.24 -18.65
CA ILE A 66 -1.56 -2.08 -17.72
C ILE A 66 -1.43 -3.11 -16.60
N GLY A 67 -1.69 -2.71 -15.36
CA GLY A 67 -1.58 -3.61 -14.21
C GLY A 67 -2.08 -2.97 -12.92
N GLY A 68 -1.59 -3.48 -11.79
CA GLY A 68 -2.00 -3.07 -10.45
C GLY A 68 -3.00 -4.03 -9.79
N PRO A 69 -3.46 -3.70 -8.57
CA PRO A 69 -4.32 -4.57 -7.77
C PRO A 69 -5.62 -4.99 -8.48
N ALA A 70 -6.23 -4.13 -9.30
CA ALA A 70 -7.45 -4.49 -10.02
C ALA A 70 -7.26 -5.69 -10.97
N TYR A 71 -6.03 -5.91 -11.46
CA TYR A 71 -5.67 -6.96 -12.40
C TYR A 71 -5.07 -8.21 -11.74
N GLY A 72 -5.14 -8.34 -10.40
CA GLY A 72 -4.60 -9.53 -9.75
C GLY A 72 -3.07 -9.59 -9.76
N CYS A 73 -2.38 -8.46 -9.95
CA CYS A 73 -0.93 -8.45 -10.06
C CYS A 73 -0.28 -8.86 -8.72
N LYS A 74 0.38 -10.02 -8.72
CA LYS A 74 1.04 -10.62 -7.53
C LYS A 74 2.51 -10.22 -7.40
N ASP A 75 2.91 -9.06 -7.92
CA ASP A 75 4.29 -8.61 -7.76
C ASP A 75 4.56 -8.24 -6.30
N ASP A 76 5.46 -9.00 -5.69
CA ASP A 76 5.91 -8.84 -4.31
C ASP A 76 6.97 -7.75 -4.17
N THR A 77 7.45 -7.22 -5.30
CA THR A 77 8.49 -6.19 -5.32
C THR A 77 7.88 -4.84 -4.95
N PHE A 78 8.02 -4.46 -3.67
CA PHE A 78 7.72 -3.11 -3.24
C PHE A 78 8.89 -2.17 -3.54
N VAL A 79 8.61 -1.11 -4.31
CA VAL A 79 9.58 -0.02 -4.54
C VAL A 79 8.94 1.29 -4.09
N PRO A 80 9.48 1.94 -3.04
CA PRO A 80 8.95 3.20 -2.51
C PRO A 80 8.85 4.27 -3.59
N GLY A 81 7.78 5.06 -3.54
CA GLY A 81 7.56 6.16 -4.48
C GLY A 81 7.17 5.74 -5.90
N ARG A 82 7.28 4.45 -6.27
CA ARG A 82 6.95 3.97 -7.63
C ARG A 82 5.46 4.10 -7.90
N TYR A 83 4.63 3.17 -7.45
CA TYR A 83 3.17 3.22 -7.71
C TYR A 83 2.37 3.81 -6.55
N ILE A 84 3.02 4.06 -5.42
CA ILE A 84 2.42 4.65 -4.23
C ILE A 84 3.31 5.80 -3.75
N LYS A 85 2.69 6.84 -3.19
CA LYS A 85 3.35 8.06 -2.76
C LYS A 85 4.50 7.78 -1.79
N GLN A 86 5.61 8.50 -1.97
CA GLN A 86 6.74 8.46 -1.05
C GLN A 86 6.29 8.75 0.40
N GLY A 87 6.82 8.01 1.36
CA GLY A 87 6.43 8.05 2.77
C GLY A 87 5.41 6.96 3.17
N ILE A 88 4.74 6.34 2.19
CA ILE A 88 3.94 5.14 2.40
C ILE A 88 4.83 3.90 2.23
N THR A 89 4.73 2.96 3.15
CA THR A 89 5.53 1.73 3.13
C THR A 89 4.69 0.49 3.43
N PHE A 90 5.10 -0.61 2.79
CA PHE A 90 4.67 -1.96 3.12
C PHE A 90 5.90 -2.70 3.67
N THR A 91 5.72 -3.41 4.77
CA THR A 91 6.72 -4.23 5.44
C THR A 91 6.35 -5.72 5.39
N SER A 92 5.07 -6.01 5.14
CA SER A 92 4.53 -7.35 4.91
C SER A 92 3.42 -7.33 3.86
N ARG A 93 3.08 -8.52 3.34
CA ARG A 93 1.97 -8.75 2.40
C ARG A 93 1.23 -10.02 2.75
N GLY A 94 0.01 -10.15 2.25
CA GLY A 94 -0.89 -11.27 2.56
C GLY A 94 -1.48 -11.20 3.96
N CYS A 95 -2.35 -12.17 4.26
CA CYS A 95 -2.98 -12.33 5.56
C CYS A 95 -3.34 -13.80 5.78
N ASN A 96 -3.26 -14.28 7.03
CA ASN A 96 -3.62 -15.65 7.37
C ASN A 96 -5.12 -15.83 7.68
N PHE A 97 -5.86 -14.72 7.83
CA PHE A 97 -7.30 -14.76 8.06
C PHE A 97 -8.07 -14.78 6.74
N SER A 98 -9.20 -15.48 6.72
CA SER A 98 -10.11 -15.59 5.56
C SER A 98 -11.43 -14.86 5.82
N CYS A 99 -11.37 -13.61 6.27
CA CYS A 99 -12.58 -12.81 6.53
C CYS A 99 -13.45 -12.75 5.26
N PRO A 100 -14.77 -12.95 5.37
CA PRO A 100 -15.65 -13.14 4.20
C PRO A 100 -15.76 -11.91 3.29
N TYR A 101 -15.41 -10.73 3.79
CA TYR A 101 -15.42 -9.46 3.06
C TYR A 101 -14.04 -9.04 2.53
N CYS A 102 -12.98 -9.80 2.81
CA CYS A 102 -11.60 -9.39 2.54
C CYS A 102 -11.04 -10.06 1.27
N LEU A 103 -10.52 -9.25 0.35
CA LEU A 103 -9.89 -9.72 -0.90
C LEU A 103 -8.41 -10.14 -0.73
N VAL A 104 -7.78 -9.80 0.39
CA VAL A 104 -6.34 -10.01 0.62
C VAL A 104 -5.92 -11.49 0.46
N PRO A 105 -6.63 -12.49 1.01
CA PRO A 105 -6.20 -13.88 0.89
C PRO A 105 -6.19 -14.39 -0.55
N GLU A 106 -7.12 -13.92 -1.39
CA GLU A 106 -7.19 -14.25 -2.82
C GLU A 106 -6.08 -13.54 -3.62
N MET A 107 -5.92 -12.24 -3.35
CA MET A 107 -5.02 -11.35 -4.09
C MET A 107 -3.55 -11.56 -3.75
N GLU A 108 -3.24 -11.67 -2.46
CA GLU A 108 -1.87 -11.65 -1.95
C GLU A 108 -1.46 -12.97 -1.29
N GLY A 109 -2.41 -13.85 -0.99
CA GLY A 109 -2.16 -15.14 -0.36
C GLY A 109 -1.85 -15.04 1.14
N LYS A 110 -1.15 -16.07 1.64
CA LYS A 110 -0.75 -16.18 3.04
C LYS A 110 0.19 -15.05 3.45
N PHE A 111 0.17 -14.73 4.74
CA PHE A 111 1.04 -13.72 5.31
C PHE A 111 2.51 -14.03 5.06
N ARG A 112 3.26 -13.00 4.63
CA ARG A 112 4.72 -13.04 4.50
C ARG A 112 5.31 -11.66 4.79
N GLN A 113 6.47 -11.67 5.44
CA GLN A 113 7.26 -10.46 5.68
C GLN A 113 8.10 -10.16 4.44
N LEU A 114 8.20 -8.88 4.07
CA LEU A 114 9.11 -8.47 3.01
C LEU A 114 10.55 -8.55 3.54
N LYS A 115 11.46 -8.99 2.66
CA LYS A 115 12.88 -9.15 3.02
C LYS A 115 13.56 -7.83 3.36
N THR A 116 13.10 -6.74 2.72
CA THR A 116 13.64 -5.40 2.88
C THR A 116 12.56 -4.51 3.46
N ILE A 117 12.86 -3.86 4.58
CA ILE A 117 12.02 -2.80 5.16
C ILE A 117 12.48 -1.49 4.53
N HIS A 118 11.58 -0.84 3.80
CA HIS A 118 11.83 0.49 3.25
C HIS A 118 11.26 1.56 4.18
N GLU A 119 11.95 2.69 4.28
CA GLU A 119 11.50 3.81 5.11
C GLU A 119 10.16 4.37 4.64
N GLY A 120 9.30 4.68 5.61
CA GLY A 120 8.02 5.33 5.43
C GLY A 120 7.33 5.51 6.78
N ASN A 121 6.68 6.64 6.97
CA ASN A 121 5.97 6.96 8.20
C ASN A 121 4.48 6.55 8.13
N ILE A 122 3.98 6.11 6.98
CA ILE A 122 2.62 5.59 6.81
C ILE A 122 2.70 4.09 6.51
N ILE A 123 2.34 3.25 7.47
CA ILE A 123 2.34 1.79 7.35
C ILE A 123 1.03 1.33 6.72
N GLN A 124 1.11 0.55 5.64
CA GLN A 124 -0.03 0.04 4.86
C GLN A 124 -0.10 -1.49 4.77
N ASP A 125 0.52 -2.18 5.72
CA ASP A 125 0.42 -3.64 5.82
C ASP A 125 -1.03 -4.06 6.05
N ASN A 126 -1.47 -5.17 5.42
CA ASN A 126 -2.82 -5.69 5.66
C ASN A 126 -3.04 -5.97 7.16
N ASN A 127 -2.02 -6.54 7.80
CA ASN A 127 -1.96 -6.68 9.24
C ASN A 127 -0.51 -6.86 9.75
N ILE A 128 0.08 -5.80 10.29
CA ILE A 128 1.46 -5.86 10.79
C ILE A 128 1.61 -6.74 12.05
N LEU A 129 0.53 -6.98 12.81
CA LEU A 129 0.57 -7.81 14.03
C LEU A 129 0.74 -9.31 13.75
N LEU A 130 0.62 -9.73 12.48
CA LEU A 130 0.97 -11.09 12.06
C LEU A 130 2.49 -11.30 11.95
N ALA A 131 3.28 -10.22 11.93
CA ALA A 131 4.73 -10.31 11.86
C ALA A 131 5.32 -11.00 13.10
N ASN A 132 6.47 -11.64 12.91
CA ASN A 132 7.22 -12.11 14.06
C ASN A 132 7.83 -10.91 14.82
N ARG A 133 8.17 -11.15 16.08
CA ARG A 133 8.69 -10.11 16.98
C ARG A 133 9.91 -9.37 16.42
N ASN A 134 10.88 -10.09 15.84
CA ASN A 134 12.08 -9.49 15.28
C ASN A 134 11.75 -8.51 14.14
N HIS A 135 10.89 -8.91 13.20
CA HIS A 135 10.48 -8.02 12.12
C HIS A 135 9.70 -6.82 12.64
N PHE A 136 8.77 -7.02 13.56
CA PHE A 136 8.02 -5.93 14.20
C PHE A 136 8.98 -4.94 14.88
N GLU A 137 9.94 -5.41 15.67
CA GLU A 137 10.95 -4.58 16.33
C GLU A 137 11.79 -3.78 15.32
N GLN A 138 12.16 -4.37 14.17
CA GLN A 138 12.87 -3.66 13.10
C GLN A 138 12.02 -2.54 12.49
N VAL A 139 10.72 -2.78 12.26
CA VAL A 139 9.79 -1.74 11.78
C VAL A 139 9.66 -0.62 12.81
N ILE A 140 9.50 -0.96 14.09
CA ILE A 140 9.45 0.03 15.18
C ILE A 140 10.74 0.85 15.24
N GLN A 141 11.90 0.21 15.07
CA GLN A 141 13.19 0.91 15.06
C GLN A 141 13.32 1.88 13.88
N MET A 142 12.84 1.49 12.69
CA MET A 142 12.73 2.40 11.54
C MET A 142 11.79 3.57 11.87
N LEU A 143 10.63 3.31 12.47
CA LEU A 143 9.65 4.35 12.79
C LEU A 143 10.12 5.34 13.86
N LYS A 144 11.00 4.95 14.78
CA LYS A 144 11.56 5.86 15.81
C LYS A 144 12.30 7.06 15.23
N THR A 145 12.82 6.97 14.01
CA THR A 145 13.51 8.09 13.34
C THR A 145 12.54 9.00 12.58
N GLN A 146 11.28 8.59 12.47
CA GLN A 146 10.25 9.27 11.68
C GLN A 146 9.38 10.19 12.53
N LYS A 147 8.57 11.02 11.87
CA LYS A 147 7.57 11.89 12.50
C LYS A 147 6.20 11.63 11.88
N ARG A 148 5.13 11.96 12.63
CA ARG A 148 3.74 11.82 12.18
C ARG A 148 3.48 10.41 11.64
N ILE A 149 3.65 9.43 12.53
CA ILE A 149 3.57 8.02 12.19
C ILE A 149 2.10 7.62 12.10
N ASP A 150 1.69 7.06 10.97
CA ASP A 150 0.34 6.58 10.75
C ASP A 150 0.33 5.07 10.50
N PHE A 151 -0.47 4.35 11.28
CA PHE A 151 -0.82 2.96 10.99
C PHE A 151 -2.17 2.95 10.26
N LYS A 152 -2.12 3.05 8.93
CA LYS A 152 -3.31 3.09 8.05
C LYS A 152 -3.69 1.72 7.51
N GLY A 153 -2.74 0.78 7.53
CA GLY A 153 -3.00 -0.64 7.41
C GLY A 153 -3.72 -1.20 8.64
N GLY A 154 -4.11 -2.47 8.59
CA GLY A 154 -4.88 -3.08 9.67
C GLY A 154 -4.03 -3.38 10.90
N LEU A 155 -4.51 -3.01 12.08
CA LEU A 155 -4.20 -3.73 13.31
C LEU A 155 -5.44 -4.54 13.68
N ASP A 156 -5.25 -5.76 14.16
CA ASP A 156 -6.36 -6.63 14.57
C ASP A 156 -6.32 -6.83 16.08
N CYS A 157 -7.41 -6.47 16.75
CA CYS A 157 -7.52 -6.55 18.21
C CYS A 157 -7.21 -7.95 18.75
N ARG A 158 -7.51 -9.01 17.97
CA ARG A 158 -7.25 -10.41 18.34
C ARG A 158 -5.77 -10.77 18.42
N LEU A 159 -4.91 -9.99 17.75
CA LEU A 159 -3.46 -10.23 17.66
C LEU A 159 -2.64 -9.29 18.53
N LEU A 160 -3.26 -8.25 19.08
CA LEU A 160 -2.56 -7.28 19.91
C LEU A 160 -2.11 -7.97 21.20
N LYS A 161 -0.90 -7.66 21.65
CA LYS A 161 -0.24 -8.27 22.81
C LYS A 161 0.48 -7.16 23.56
N ASP A 162 0.70 -7.32 24.86
CA ASP A 162 1.34 -6.31 25.70
C ASP A 162 2.68 -5.83 25.14
N TRP A 163 3.50 -6.74 24.61
CA TRP A 163 4.79 -6.36 24.03
C TRP A 163 4.66 -5.54 22.73
N HIS A 164 3.58 -5.70 21.97
CA HIS A 164 3.28 -4.79 20.85
C HIS A 164 2.97 -3.39 21.38
N VAL A 165 2.13 -3.31 22.41
CA VAL A 165 1.71 -2.05 23.04
C VAL A 165 2.92 -1.30 23.59
N GLU A 166 3.80 -1.96 24.34
CA GLU A 166 5.01 -1.34 24.90
C GLU A 166 5.94 -0.77 23.81
N LEU A 167 6.08 -1.46 22.68
CA LEU A 167 6.85 -0.95 21.54
C LEU A 167 6.16 0.23 20.85
N LEU A 168 4.85 0.16 20.66
CA LEU A 168 4.05 1.22 20.03
C LEU A 168 4.00 2.49 20.89
N ARG A 169 3.96 2.37 22.23
CA ARG A 169 4.02 3.49 23.18
C ARG A 169 5.30 4.32 23.07
N GLY A 170 6.38 3.70 22.57
CA GLY A 170 7.64 4.40 22.29
C GLY A 170 7.62 5.27 21.04
N LEU A 171 6.54 5.27 20.26
CA LEU A 171 6.42 6.01 19.01
C LEU A 171 5.57 7.28 19.16
N LYS A 172 5.85 8.29 18.33
CA LYS A 172 5.00 9.48 18.17
C LYS A 172 3.94 9.23 17.11
N ILE A 173 2.97 8.38 17.45
CA ILE A 173 1.86 8.00 16.58
C ILE A 173 0.92 9.19 16.40
N HIS A 174 0.63 9.54 15.15
CA HIS A 174 -0.35 10.56 14.79
C HIS A 174 -1.72 9.91 14.59
N GLU A 175 -1.78 8.76 13.91
CA GLU A 175 -3.02 8.05 13.66
C GLU A 175 -2.82 6.53 13.65
N LEU A 176 -3.79 5.79 14.17
CA LEU A 176 -3.76 4.34 14.22
C LEU A 176 -5.17 3.76 14.03
N TRP A 177 -5.28 2.73 13.20
CA TRP A 177 -6.54 2.09 12.84
C TRP A 177 -6.58 0.66 13.37
N LEU A 178 -7.58 0.36 14.20
CA LEU A 178 -7.81 -0.97 14.77
C LEU A 178 -9.09 -1.55 14.18
N ALA A 179 -9.03 -2.77 13.66
CA ALA A 179 -10.16 -3.47 13.06
C ALA A 179 -11.16 -3.94 14.12
N PHE A 180 -12.44 -3.63 13.89
CA PHE A 180 -13.57 -4.00 14.74
C PHE A 180 -14.83 -4.22 13.88
N ASP A 181 -14.77 -5.20 12.99
CA ASP A 181 -15.83 -5.43 12.00
C ASP A 181 -17.03 -6.23 12.55
N GLN A 182 -16.90 -6.85 13.73
CA GLN A 182 -17.93 -7.72 14.31
C GLN A 182 -18.11 -7.44 15.82
N LEU A 183 -19.38 -7.34 16.26
CA LEU A 183 -19.73 -7.05 17.65
C LEU A 183 -19.32 -8.16 18.63
N ASP A 184 -19.16 -9.40 18.16
CA ASP A 184 -18.67 -10.53 18.96
C ASP A 184 -17.20 -10.35 19.38
N ARG A 185 -16.50 -9.31 18.89
CA ARG A 185 -15.13 -8.93 19.26
C ARG A 185 -15.05 -7.83 20.30
N THR A 186 -16.17 -7.48 20.95
CA THR A 186 -16.20 -6.33 21.87
C THR A 186 -15.16 -6.46 22.99
N ASP A 187 -15.03 -7.65 23.59
CA ASP A 187 -14.08 -7.87 24.69
C ASP A 187 -12.62 -7.75 24.24
N ASP A 188 -12.28 -8.33 23.08
CA ASP A 188 -10.94 -8.20 22.46
C ASP A 188 -10.61 -6.73 22.18
N PHE A 189 -11.58 -5.98 21.63
CA PHE A 189 -11.42 -4.57 21.30
C PHE A 189 -11.28 -3.69 22.54
N VAL A 190 -12.10 -3.91 23.56
CA VAL A 190 -12.00 -3.19 24.84
C VAL A 190 -10.65 -3.46 25.49
N THR A 191 -10.23 -4.73 25.53
CA THR A 191 -8.91 -5.11 26.07
C THR A 191 -7.77 -4.45 25.30
N ALA A 192 -7.86 -4.39 23.97
CA ALA A 192 -6.85 -3.73 23.13
C ALA A 192 -6.78 -2.20 23.30
N CYS A 193 -7.84 -1.57 23.83
CA CYS A 193 -7.94 -0.12 24.02
C CYS A 193 -7.59 0.34 25.45
N LEU A 194 -7.45 -0.57 26.41
CA LEU A 194 -7.11 -0.29 27.81
C LEU A 194 -5.59 -0.31 28.03
#